data_AF-A0A815RTK2-F1
#
_entry.id   AF-A0A815RTK2-F1
#
_cell.length_a   1.000
_cell.length_b   1.000
_cell.length_c   1.000
_cell.angle_alpha   90.00
_cell.angle_beta   90.00
_cell.angle_gamma   90.00
#
_symmetry.space_group_name_H-M   'P 1'
#
loop_
_entity.id
_entity.type
_entity.pdbx_description
1 polymer ?
#
loop_
_entity_poly.entity_id
_entity_poly.type
_entity_poly.pdbx_seq_one_letter_code
_entity_poly.pdbx_strand_id
1 'polypeptide(L)' 'MASRNQASTIKTNRNSDPSTDINVLLMGQTGVGKSTFINALANYLCNDTLEEVTNDQMQILIPS' A
#
# COMPACT_ATOMS: atom_id res chain seq x y z
N MET A 1 39.09 0.37 29.86
CA MET A 1 38.19 1.38 30.47
C MET A 1 37.36 1.97 29.33
N ALA A 2 36.23 1.35 29.00
CA ALA A 2 34.90 1.60 29.57
C ALA A 2 34.29 2.93 29.06
N SER A 3 33.45 2.81 28.03
CA SER A 3 32.13 3.47 27.87
C SER A 3 31.67 3.19 26.43
N ARG A 4 30.72 2.28 26.19
CA ARG A 4 29.28 2.41 26.45
C ARG A 4 28.71 3.65 25.75
N ASN A 5 28.12 3.43 24.58
CA ASN A 5 26.71 3.70 24.34
C ASN A 5 26.24 3.00 23.06
N GLN A 6 25.63 1.83 23.28
CA GLN A 6 24.73 1.23 22.31
C GLN A 6 23.47 2.11 22.26
N ALA A 7 23.27 2.83 21.16
CA ALA A 7 21.96 3.41 20.86
C ALA A 7 21.05 2.30 20.34
N SER A 8 20.47 1.52 21.24
CA SER A 8 19.33 0.65 20.93
C SER A 8 18.07 1.52 20.80
N THR A 9 17.88 2.17 19.67
CA THR A 9 16.57 2.75 19.35
C THR A 9 15.71 1.64 18.75
N ILE A 10 14.81 1.16 19.60
CA ILE A 10 13.75 0.18 19.37
C ILE A 10 13.16 0.33 17.96
N LYS A 11 13.39 -0.64 17.07
CA LYS A 11 12.53 -0.82 15.90
C LYS A 11 11.25 -1.46 16.39
N THR A 12 10.27 -0.62 16.66
CA THR A 12 8.92 -0.96 17.10
C THR A 12 8.38 -2.12 16.27
N ASN A 13 8.11 -3.27 16.91
CA ASN A 13 7.30 -4.32 16.32
C ASN A 13 6.00 -3.68 15.85
N ARG A 14 5.80 -3.59 14.53
CA ARG A 14 4.48 -3.31 13.98
C ARG A 14 3.61 -4.51 14.33
N ASN A 15 3.00 -4.48 15.52
CA ASN A 15 1.81 -5.27 15.80
C ASN A 15 0.70 -4.70 14.92
N SER A 16 0.69 -5.09 13.64
CA SER A 16 -0.55 -5.05 12.87
C SER A 16 -1.43 -6.11 13.49
N ASP A 17 -2.44 -5.69 14.24
CA ASP A 17 -3.66 -6.48 14.40
C ASP A 17 -3.96 -7.12 13.02
N PRO A 18 -4.11 -8.45 12.88
CA PRO A 18 -4.44 -9.04 11.61
C PRO A 18 -5.85 -8.57 11.26
N SER A 19 -5.92 -7.36 10.69
CA SER A 19 -7.07 -6.86 9.98
C SER A 19 -7.47 -7.98 9.05
N THR A 20 -8.61 -8.60 9.31
CA THR A 20 -9.12 -9.76 8.59
C THR A 20 -8.86 -9.58 7.10
N ASP A 21 -8.04 -10.46 6.51
CA ASP A 21 -7.76 -10.38 5.08
C ASP A 21 -9.08 -10.50 4.31
N ILE A 22 -9.35 -9.52 3.43
CA ILE A 22 -10.56 -9.49 2.60
C ILE A 22 -10.19 -9.93 1.18
N ASN A 23 -10.74 -11.07 0.76
CA ASN A 23 -10.56 -11.58 -0.61
C ASN A 23 -11.69 -11.07 -1.52
N VAL A 24 -11.33 -10.29 -2.54
CA VAL A 24 -12.27 -9.76 -3.53
C VAL A 24 -11.97 -10.36 -4.91
N LEU A 25 -12.99 -10.94 -5.55
CA LEU A 25 -12.89 -11.47 -6.92
C LEU A 25 -13.48 -10.47 -7.92
N LEU A 26 -12.67 -10.00 -8.87
CA LEU A 26 -13.09 -9.11 -9.95
C LEU A 26 -13.21 -9.90 -11.27
N MET A 27 -14.42 -10.01 -11.81
CA MET A 27 -14.71 -10.70 -13.07
C MET A 27 -15.10 -9.74 -14.20
N GLY A 28 -14.79 -10.13 -15.45
CA GLY A 28 -15.14 -9.37 -16.66
C GLY A 28 -14.34 -9.84 -17.87
N GLN A 29 -14.78 -9.48 -19.08
CA GLN A 29 -14.10 -9.84 -20.33
C GLN A 29 -12.65 -9.30 -20.38
N THR A 30 -11.81 -9.86 -21.25
CA THR A 30 -10.45 -9.35 -21.47
C THR A 30 -10.49 -7.93 -22.04
N GLY A 31 -9.57 -7.07 -21.60
CA GLY A 31 -9.47 -5.69 -22.10
C GLY A 31 -10.43 -4.68 -21.46
N VAL A 32 -11.37 -5.08 -20.60
CA VAL A 32 -12.30 -4.16 -19.92
C VAL A 32 -11.65 -3.26 -18.85
N GLY A 33 -10.33 -3.38 -18.63
CA GLY A 33 -9.59 -2.51 -17.71
C GLY A 33 -9.54 -2.98 -16.25
N LYS A 34 -9.74 -4.27 -15.95
CA LYS A 34 -9.69 -4.79 -14.56
C LYS A 34 -8.36 -4.47 -13.84
N SER A 35 -7.22 -4.69 -14.49
CA SER A 35 -5.90 -4.34 -13.92
C SER A 35 -5.74 -2.82 -13.72
N THR A 36 -6.23 -2.03 -14.68
CA THR A 36 -6.25 -0.57 -14.60
C THR A 36 -7.11 -0.09 -13.42
N PHE A 37 -8.26 -0.71 -13.19
CA PHE A 37 -9.14 -0.39 -12.07
C PHE A 37 -8.47 -0.68 -10.72
N ILE A 38 -7.79 -1.82 -10.56
CA ILE A 38 -7.06 -2.15 -9.33
C ILE A 38 -5.96 -1.12 -9.06
N ASN A 39 -5.19 -0.75 -10.09
CA ASN A 39 -4.13 0.25 -9.96
C ASN A 39 -4.70 1.62 -9.54
N ALA A 40 -5.81 2.06 -10.13
CA ALA A 40 -6.47 3.30 -9.75
C ALA A 40 -7.04 3.26 -8.32
N LEU A 41 -7.69 2.16 -7.94
CA LEU A 41 -8.28 1.98 -6.62
C LEU A 41 -7.22 1.96 -5.51
N ALA A 42 -6.07 1.35 -5.75
CA ALA A 42 -4.97 1.35 -4.78
C ALA A 42 -4.47 2.77 -4.49
N ASN A 43 -4.35 3.63 -5.51
CA ASN A 43 -3.98 5.02 -5.30
C ASN A 43 -5.02 5.81 -4.51
N TYR A 44 -6.30 5.47 -4.68
CA TYR A 44 -7.38 6.09 -3.91
C TYR A 44 -7.39 5.64 -2.45
N LEU A 45 -7.12 4.35 -2.17
CA LEU A 45 -7.11 3.82 -0.80
C LEU A 45 -5.87 4.25 0.01
N CYS A 46 -4.75 4.57 -0.67
CA CYS A 46 -3.51 4.97 -0.02
C CYS A 46 -3.43 6.48 0.32
N ASN A 47 -4.33 7.31 -0.23
CA ASN A 47 -4.30 8.76 -0.04
C ASN A 47 -5.60 9.25 0.59
N ASP A 48 -5.49 10.11 1.61
CA ASP A 48 -6.66 10.63 2.34
C ASP A 48 -7.41 11.71 1.55
N THR A 49 -6.73 12.37 0.60
CA THR A 49 -7.30 13.45 -0.21
C THR A 49 -7.07 13.26 -1.70
N LEU A 50 -8.03 13.74 -2.51
CA LEU A 50 -7.94 13.68 -3.98
C LEU A 50 -6.78 14.53 -4.53
N GLU A 51 -6.38 15.58 -3.81
CA GLU A 51 -5.27 16.46 -4.18
C GLU A 51 -3.90 15.76 -4.08
N GLU A 52 -3.74 14.84 -3.14
CA GLU A 52 -2.54 14.00 -3.02
C GLU A 52 -2.46 12.96 -4.15
N VAL A 53 -3.59 12.33 -4.50
CA VAL A 53 -3.69 11.37 -5.61
C VAL A 53 -3.27 11.99 -6.95
N THR A 54 -3.52 13.28 -7.13
CA THR A 54 -3.26 13.97 -8.41
C THR A 54 -1.80 14.36 -8.58
N ASN A 55 -1.07 14.54 -7.47
CA ASN A 55 0.34 14.96 -7.46
C ASN A 55 1.31 13.78 -7.31
N ASP A 56 0.84 12.63 -6.84
CA ASP A 56 1.67 11.46 -6.62
C ASP A 56 1.76 10.55 -7.86
N GLN A 57 2.86 9.82 -8.00
CA GLN A 57 3.03 8.86 -9.09
C GLN A 57 2.11 7.65 -8.87
N MET A 58 1.23 7.35 -9.82
CA MET A 58 0.30 6.21 -9.76
C MET A 58 1.05 4.93 -9.37
N GLN A 59 0.71 4.34 -8.23
CA GLN A 59 1.18 3.01 -7.83
C GLN A 59 0.61 1.96 -8.78
N ILE A 60 1.47 1.40 -9.63
CA ILE A 60 1.14 0.28 -10.52
C ILE A 60 1.45 -1.01 -9.77
N LEU A 61 0.42 -1.68 -9.25
CA LEU A 61 0.54 -2.97 -8.59
C LEU A 61 0.51 -4.13 -9.57
N ILE A 62 -0.25 -3.98 -10.66
CA ILE A 62 -0.39 -4.98 -11.71
C ILE A 62 0.09 -4.38 -13.04
N PRO A 63 1.29 -4.73 -13.52
CA PRO A 63 1.79 -4.31 -14.82
C PRO A 63 1.03 -5.01 -15.96
N SER A 64 0.95 -4.34 -17.11
CA SER A 64 0.33 -4.83 -18.35
C SER A 64 1.22 -5.82 -19.09
#